data_AF-A0A812UK58-F1
#
_entry.id   AF-A0A812UK58-F1
#
_cell.length_a   1.000
_cell.length_b   1.000
_cell.length_c   1.000
_cell.angle_alpha   90.00
_cell.angle_beta   90.00
_cell.angle_gamma   90.00
#
_symmetry.space_group_name_H-M   'P 1'
#
loop_
_entity.id
_entity.type
_entity.pdbx_description
1 polymer ?
#
loop_
_entity_poly.entity_id
_entity_poly.type
_entity_poly.pdbx_seq_one_letter_code
_entity_poly.pdbx_strand_id
1 'polypeptide(L)'
;MRRILISTSRLPSWPGQRRCSFTPWQQAPHWSIASRRASIVTAEDKPPIAFRHEDLARMVEEARGPASRRSGIMAGLGQSAYQYAYRSSLRGWSRHVAGRVRERDGRKGRQSDVDACHLLDLVLEQGGLCAYSGLPMELLKPHSHWRVSIERMDSSHGYLKGNCCLVAAEFNSTVHKVGDDTASLAGSAQWSKQKVWEVVRARTEQVQLQGLHGNIAVARRRPVQTRGSRFNRYRGPHEDGTWRCARCGVWKEVTQFNKQTASSRGIQSHCKRCNTEFLSAYLQTIRGHGLALLGSARRRALTSTKLNGSFDLQLCDLLDMLWLQGGRCYYSGVPLHCARGPADWVWSLERLDNSVTYTKENCVLIAREFQTSDQSRNKARYPVFGTAQWSRSKASHVWGPYF
;
A
#
# COMPACT_ATOMS: atom_id res chain seq x y z
N MET A 1 -38.74 27.81 39.75
CA MET A 1 -37.53 27.18 39.15
C MET A 1 -37.24 25.87 39.86
N ARG A 2 -37.55 24.71 39.24
CA ARG A 2 -37.30 23.38 39.82
C ARG A 2 -35.93 22.87 39.34
N ARG A 3 -35.01 22.62 40.28
CA ARG A 3 -33.73 21.95 40.03
C ARG A 3 -33.98 20.45 39.85
N ILE A 4 -33.64 19.92 38.68
CA ILE A 4 -33.60 18.47 38.41
C ILE A 4 -32.21 17.98 38.81
N LEU A 5 -32.14 17.15 39.85
CA LEU A 5 -30.92 16.43 40.25
C LEU A 5 -30.83 15.15 39.40
N ILE A 6 -29.80 15.05 38.57
CA ILE A 6 -29.48 13.84 37.81
C ILE A 6 -28.61 12.94 38.69
N SER A 7 -29.18 11.80 39.11
CA SER A 7 -28.49 10.74 39.84
C SER A 7 -27.57 9.96 38.90
N THR A 8 -26.27 9.93 39.19
CA THR A 8 -25.28 9.13 38.47
C THR A 8 -25.21 7.72 39.07
N SER A 9 -26.03 6.79 38.56
CA SER A 9 -25.92 5.37 38.91
C SER A 9 -24.71 4.73 38.23
N ARG A 10 -23.84 4.09 39.02
CA ARG A 10 -22.67 3.31 38.55
C ARG A 10 -23.14 2.10 37.75
N LEU A 11 -22.62 1.95 36.53
CA LEU A 11 -22.86 0.77 35.68
C LEU A 11 -22.05 -0.45 36.17
N PRO A 12 -22.59 -1.68 36.06
CA PRO A 12 -21.92 -2.90 36.50
C PRO A 12 -20.71 -3.23 35.62
N SER A 13 -19.61 -3.64 36.26
CA SER A 13 -18.37 -4.07 35.61
C SER A 13 -18.50 -5.48 35.05
N TRP A 14 -18.24 -5.65 33.75
CA TRP A 14 -18.15 -6.95 33.10
C TRP A 14 -16.74 -7.57 33.26
N PRO A 15 -16.62 -8.85 33.65
CA PRO A 15 -15.34 -9.55 33.73
C PRO A 15 -14.90 -10.04 32.34
N GLY A 16 -13.60 -9.88 32.01
CA GLY A 16 -12.97 -10.47 30.82
C GLY A 16 -12.58 -9.50 29.68
N GLN A 17 -12.88 -8.20 29.79
CA GLN A 17 -12.31 -7.22 28.86
C GLN A 17 -10.98 -6.70 29.40
N ARG A 18 -9.87 -6.96 28.69
CA ARG A 18 -8.67 -6.12 28.83
C ARG A 18 -9.11 -4.69 28.50
N ARG A 19 -9.33 -3.87 29.53
CA ARG A 19 -9.63 -2.45 29.34
C ARG A 19 -8.41 -1.85 28.67
N CYS A 20 -8.54 -1.35 27.43
CA CYS A 20 -7.57 -0.37 26.92
C CYS A 20 -7.64 0.78 27.95
N SER A 21 -6.63 0.89 28.82
CA SER A 21 -6.61 1.90 29.88
C SER A 21 -6.72 3.27 29.24
N PHE A 22 -7.76 4.01 29.61
CA PHE A 22 -8.00 5.34 29.08
C PHE A 22 -7.15 6.32 29.86
N THR A 23 -5.93 6.57 29.40
CA THR A 23 -5.13 7.71 29.86
C THR A 23 -5.74 8.99 29.28
N PRO A 24 -6.13 9.99 30.10
CA PRO A 24 -6.60 11.27 29.60
C PRO A 24 -5.50 11.97 28.77
N TRP A 25 -5.80 12.28 27.51
CA TRP A 25 -4.86 12.93 26.59
C TRP A 25 -4.91 14.45 26.81
N GLN A 26 -4.04 15.02 27.64
CA GLN A 26 -4.03 16.48 27.86
C GLN A 26 -3.22 17.26 26.82
N GLN A 27 -2.27 16.63 26.11
CA GLN A 27 -1.57 17.21 24.95
C GLN A 27 -1.19 16.07 23.99
N ALA A 28 -1.14 16.33 22.69
CA ALA A 28 -0.59 15.36 21.73
C ALA A 28 0.89 15.12 22.12
N PRO A 29 1.28 13.90 22.51
CA PRO A 29 2.66 13.67 22.95
C PRO A 29 3.59 13.94 21.78
N HIS A 30 4.69 14.65 22.04
CA HIS A 30 5.81 14.71 21.10
C HIS A 30 6.34 13.29 20.95
N TRP A 31 5.99 12.62 19.85
CA TRP A 31 6.28 11.21 19.65
C TRP A 31 7.77 11.03 19.34
N SER A 32 8.59 11.00 20.39
CA SER A 32 9.93 10.45 20.35
C SER A 32 9.77 8.93 20.28
N ILE A 33 9.75 8.37 19.07
CA ILE A 33 10.05 6.95 18.92
C ILE A 33 11.46 6.81 19.48
N ALA A 34 11.57 6.19 20.66
CA ALA A 34 12.84 5.83 21.28
C ALA A 34 13.55 4.88 20.32
N SER A 35 14.25 5.50 19.38
CA SER A 35 14.99 4.87 18.33
C SER A 35 16.17 4.21 19.01
N ARG A 36 16.00 2.94 19.43
CA ARG A 36 17.13 2.02 19.62
C ARG A 36 17.75 1.79 18.25
N ARG A 37 18.44 2.81 17.74
CA ARG A 37 19.20 2.80 16.50
C ARG A 37 20.46 2.00 16.80
N ALA A 38 20.44 0.71 16.43
CA ALA A 38 21.63 0.22 15.77
C ALA A 38 21.81 1.15 14.55
N SER A 39 22.86 1.96 14.54
CA SER A 39 23.23 2.79 13.41
C SER A 39 23.68 1.88 12.28
N ILE A 40 22.73 1.19 11.65
CA ILE A 40 22.95 0.58 10.36
C ILE A 40 23.19 1.77 9.45
N VAL A 41 24.45 1.92 9.02
CA VAL A 41 24.86 2.84 7.96
C VAL A 41 24.11 2.37 6.72
N THR A 42 22.89 2.88 6.57
CA THR A 42 22.11 2.68 5.36
C THR A 42 22.88 3.39 4.26
N ALA A 43 23.19 2.67 3.18
CA ALA A 43 23.65 3.30 1.96
C ALA A 43 22.76 4.51 1.69
N GLU A 44 23.36 5.66 1.41
CA GLU A 44 22.65 6.94 1.49
C GLU A 44 21.33 6.89 0.70
N ASP A 45 20.21 7.16 1.36
CA ASP A 45 18.85 7.25 0.78
C ASP A 45 18.70 8.40 -0.24
N LYS A 46 19.82 9.00 -0.68
CA LYS A 46 19.87 10.11 -1.62
C LYS A 46 19.66 9.60 -3.04
N PRO A 47 18.96 10.35 -3.91
CA PRO A 47 18.93 10.07 -5.33
C PRO A 47 20.36 10.11 -5.91
N PRO A 48 20.66 9.30 -6.94
CA PRO A 48 21.94 9.38 -7.62
C PRO A 48 22.13 10.74 -8.30
N ILE A 49 23.36 11.02 -8.71
CA ILE A 49 23.67 12.20 -9.51
C ILE A 49 23.10 11.99 -10.93
N ALA A 50 22.49 13.04 -11.49
CA ALA A 50 22.00 13.00 -12.86
C ALA A 50 23.13 12.74 -13.85
N PHE A 51 22.90 11.87 -14.84
CA PHE A 51 23.83 11.69 -15.95
C PHE A 51 23.86 12.95 -16.81
N ARG A 52 25.04 13.31 -17.33
CA ARG A 52 25.11 14.23 -18.45
C ARG A 52 24.45 13.59 -19.66
N HIS A 53 23.71 14.36 -20.44
CA HIS A 53 22.98 13.85 -21.60
C HIS A 53 23.90 13.10 -22.60
N GLU A 54 25.10 13.63 -22.85
CA GLU A 54 26.11 13.02 -23.73
C GLU A 54 26.60 11.66 -23.22
N ASP A 55 26.83 11.53 -21.91
CA ASP A 55 27.26 10.27 -21.30
C ASP A 55 26.16 9.23 -21.38
N LEU A 56 24.91 9.65 -21.14
CA LEU A 56 23.74 8.78 -21.27
C LEU A 56 23.53 8.31 -22.72
N ALA A 57 23.65 9.21 -23.69
CA ALA A 57 23.62 8.89 -25.12
C ALA A 57 24.66 7.84 -25.50
N ARG A 58 25.92 8.05 -25.07
CA ARG A 58 27.02 7.09 -25.30
C ARG A 58 26.72 5.73 -24.68
N MET A 59 26.21 5.69 -23.45
CA MET A 59 25.84 4.44 -22.78
C MET A 59 24.70 3.69 -23.49
N VAL A 60 23.73 4.42 -24.05
CA VAL A 60 22.62 3.83 -24.81
C VAL A 60 23.09 3.30 -26.16
N GLU A 61 23.92 4.03 -26.89
CA GLU A 61 24.52 3.54 -28.13
C GLU A 61 25.37 2.28 -27.89
N GLU A 62 26.17 2.25 -26.83
CA GLU A 62 26.90 1.05 -26.43
C GLU A 62 25.94 -0.11 -26.11
N ALA A 63 24.79 0.16 -25.50
CA ALA A 63 23.79 -0.86 -25.18
C ALA A 63 23.03 -1.39 -26.41
N ARG A 64 22.89 -0.58 -27.46
CA ARG A 64 22.26 -0.94 -28.75
C ARG A 64 23.16 -1.74 -29.67
N GLY A 65 24.47 -1.47 -29.67
CA GLY A 65 25.43 -2.10 -30.58
C GLY A 65 25.46 -3.64 -30.50
N PRO A 66 26.30 -4.34 -31.27
CA PRO A 66 26.54 -5.76 -31.02
C PRO A 66 27.09 -5.96 -29.60
N ALA A 67 26.88 -7.13 -29.00
CA ALA A 67 27.59 -7.47 -27.78
C ALA A 67 29.08 -7.43 -28.10
N SER A 68 29.77 -6.38 -27.66
CA SER A 68 31.21 -6.30 -27.81
C SER A 68 31.79 -7.60 -27.26
N ARG A 69 32.72 -8.23 -27.98
CA ARG A 69 33.54 -9.33 -27.47
C ARG A 69 34.44 -8.86 -26.32
N ARG A 70 33.99 -7.92 -25.48
CA ARG A 70 34.64 -7.37 -24.28
C ARG A 70 34.98 -8.53 -23.34
N SER A 71 36.13 -9.11 -23.65
CA SER A 71 37.34 -9.22 -22.86
C SER A 71 37.12 -9.79 -21.47
N GLY A 72 37.39 -11.09 -21.32
CA GLY A 72 38.00 -11.76 -20.14
C GLY A 72 37.39 -11.59 -18.74
N ILE A 73 36.90 -10.41 -18.38
CA ILE A 73 36.41 -10.00 -17.07
C ILE A 73 35.17 -10.80 -16.63
N MET A 74 34.38 -11.31 -17.58
CA MET A 74 33.25 -12.21 -17.29
C MET A 74 33.64 -13.69 -17.31
N ALA A 75 34.80 -14.04 -17.87
CA ALA A 75 35.28 -15.41 -17.91
C ALA A 75 35.73 -15.80 -16.48
N GLY A 76 35.07 -16.79 -15.90
CA GLY A 76 35.35 -17.27 -14.53
C GLY A 76 34.38 -16.77 -13.46
N LEU A 77 33.44 -15.87 -13.78
CA LEU A 77 32.35 -15.54 -12.85
C LEU A 77 31.34 -16.68 -12.78
N GLY A 78 30.91 -17.03 -11.57
CA GLY A 78 29.76 -17.92 -11.38
C GLY A 78 28.50 -17.34 -12.02
N GLN A 79 27.57 -18.21 -12.44
CA GLN A 79 26.36 -17.83 -13.17
C GLN A 79 25.55 -16.69 -12.50
N SER A 80 25.50 -16.68 -11.16
CA SER A 80 24.81 -15.64 -10.39
C SER A 80 25.50 -14.28 -10.45
N ALA A 81 26.83 -14.25 -10.38
CA ALA A 81 27.64 -13.05 -10.50
C ALA A 81 27.59 -12.50 -11.93
N TYR A 82 27.68 -13.38 -12.93
CA TYR A 82 27.49 -13.02 -14.34
C TYR A 82 26.11 -12.39 -14.58
N GLN A 83 25.03 -13.03 -14.11
CA GLN A 83 23.67 -12.48 -14.26
C GLN A 83 23.52 -11.12 -13.58
N TYR A 84 24.14 -10.94 -12.40
CA TYR A 84 24.13 -9.65 -11.72
C TYR A 84 24.86 -8.59 -12.54
N ALA A 85 26.11 -8.85 -12.93
CA ALA A 85 26.92 -7.91 -13.69
C ALA A 85 26.28 -7.56 -15.05
N TYR A 86 25.68 -8.54 -15.73
CA TYR A 86 24.92 -8.29 -16.96
C TYR A 86 23.71 -7.39 -16.70
N ARG A 87 22.91 -7.65 -15.67
CA ARG A 87 21.77 -6.80 -15.29
C ARG A 87 22.18 -5.41 -14.80
N SER A 88 23.42 -5.26 -14.36
CA SER A 88 24.03 -3.98 -14.01
C SER A 88 24.53 -3.17 -15.23
N SER A 89 24.29 -3.67 -16.45
CA SER A 89 24.47 -2.91 -17.70
C SER A 89 23.12 -2.46 -18.26
N LEU A 90 23.06 -1.32 -18.96
CA LEU A 90 21.83 -0.86 -19.63
C LEU A 90 21.27 -1.90 -20.62
N ARG A 91 22.15 -2.58 -21.36
CA ARG A 91 21.78 -3.66 -22.29
C ARG A 91 21.11 -4.83 -21.56
N GLY A 92 21.71 -5.30 -20.47
CA GLY A 92 21.18 -6.43 -19.74
C GLY A 92 19.92 -6.08 -18.96
N TRP A 93 19.86 -4.87 -18.40
CA TRP A 93 18.66 -4.33 -17.77
C TRP A 93 17.48 -4.26 -18.76
N SER A 94 17.65 -3.58 -19.90
CA SER A 94 16.58 -3.37 -20.88
C SER A 94 16.03 -4.69 -21.41
N ARG A 95 16.92 -5.62 -21.81
CA ARG A 95 16.51 -6.97 -22.24
C ARG A 95 15.78 -7.74 -21.14
N HIS A 96 16.26 -7.66 -19.90
CA HIS A 96 15.63 -8.34 -18.78
C HIS A 96 14.23 -7.78 -18.51
N VAL A 97 14.08 -6.46 -18.45
CA VAL A 97 12.81 -5.78 -18.18
C VAL A 97 11.81 -6.04 -19.30
N ALA A 98 12.20 -5.89 -20.57
CA ALA A 98 11.33 -6.17 -21.71
C ALA A 98 10.79 -7.61 -21.70
N GLY A 99 11.65 -8.59 -21.41
CA GLY A 99 11.22 -9.99 -21.27
C GLY A 99 10.20 -10.19 -20.14
N ARG A 100 10.42 -9.56 -18.98
CA ARG A 100 9.52 -9.66 -17.81
C ARG A 100 8.17 -8.97 -18.05
N VAL A 101 8.18 -7.86 -18.77
CA VAL A 101 6.98 -7.13 -19.17
C VAL A 101 6.10 -7.98 -20.09
N ARG A 102 6.68 -8.56 -21.15
CA ARG A 102 5.96 -9.45 -22.07
C ARG A 102 5.39 -10.67 -21.36
N GLU A 103 6.18 -11.32 -20.51
CA GLU A 103 5.75 -12.46 -19.69
C GLU A 103 4.55 -12.10 -18.78
N ARG A 104 4.60 -10.91 -18.15
CA ARG A 104 3.55 -10.44 -17.24
C ARG A 104 2.25 -10.15 -17.97
N ASP A 105 2.31 -9.53 -19.13
CA ASP A 105 1.13 -9.20 -19.92
C ASP A 105 0.55 -10.43 -20.61
N GLY A 106 1.37 -11.33 -21.14
CA GLY A 106 0.93 -12.62 -21.66
C GLY A 106 0.15 -13.43 -20.62
N ARG A 107 0.62 -13.50 -19.37
CA ARG A 107 -0.11 -14.14 -18.26
C ARG A 107 -1.48 -13.53 -17.95
N LYS A 108 -1.68 -12.25 -18.31
CA LYS A 108 -2.92 -11.51 -18.08
C LYS A 108 -3.76 -11.36 -19.35
N GLY A 109 -3.36 -11.98 -20.46
CA GLY A 109 -4.03 -11.83 -21.76
C GLY A 109 -3.97 -10.41 -22.32
N ARG A 110 -2.95 -9.62 -21.97
CA ARG A 110 -2.77 -8.24 -22.46
C ARG A 110 -1.71 -8.18 -23.54
N GLN A 111 -1.83 -7.21 -24.44
CA GLN A 111 -0.86 -6.95 -25.49
C GLN A 111 0.38 -6.24 -24.93
N SER A 112 1.55 -6.53 -25.49
CA SER A 112 2.76 -5.79 -25.20
C SER A 112 3.68 -5.76 -26.42
N ASP A 113 4.12 -4.57 -26.80
CA ASP A 113 5.07 -4.32 -27.90
C ASP A 113 6.38 -3.68 -27.38
N VAL A 114 6.54 -3.56 -26.06
CA VAL A 114 7.76 -3.05 -25.43
C VAL A 114 8.91 -4.04 -25.63
N ASP A 115 9.95 -3.55 -26.31
CA ASP A 115 11.20 -4.25 -26.55
C ASP A 115 12.39 -3.55 -25.84
N ALA A 116 13.58 -4.12 -25.96
CA ALA A 116 14.77 -3.56 -25.31
C ALA A 116 15.20 -2.21 -25.91
N CYS A 117 15.01 -2.00 -27.21
CA CYS A 117 15.35 -0.74 -27.87
C CYS A 117 14.43 0.38 -27.38
N HIS A 118 13.12 0.12 -27.32
CA HIS A 118 12.16 1.08 -26.80
C HIS A 118 12.46 1.51 -25.35
N LEU A 119 12.89 0.58 -24.48
CA LEU A 119 13.31 0.94 -23.13
C LEU A 119 14.55 1.84 -23.09
N LEU A 120 15.48 1.66 -24.03
CA LEU A 120 16.65 2.53 -24.16
C LEU A 120 16.26 3.91 -24.73
N ASP A 121 15.28 3.96 -25.65
CA ASP A 121 14.69 5.20 -26.16
C ASP A 121 14.10 6.01 -24.99
N LEU A 122 13.29 5.36 -24.15
CA LEU A 122 12.73 6.00 -22.94
C LEU A 122 13.81 6.51 -21.97
N VAL A 123 14.94 5.82 -21.84
CA VAL A 123 16.06 6.30 -21.01
C VAL A 123 16.60 7.62 -21.57
N LEU A 124 16.81 7.72 -22.88
CA LEU A 124 17.28 8.94 -23.53
C LEU A 124 16.26 10.07 -23.49
N GLU A 125 15.02 9.79 -23.89
CA GLU A 125 13.92 10.76 -23.93
C GLU A 125 13.68 11.38 -22.56
N GLN A 126 13.78 10.59 -21.48
CA GLN A 126 13.62 11.08 -20.11
C GLN A 126 14.93 11.60 -19.49
N GLY A 127 16.07 11.53 -20.19
CA GLY A 127 17.37 11.94 -19.65
C GLY A 127 17.81 11.15 -18.41
N GLY A 128 17.35 9.90 -18.25
CA GLY A 128 17.61 9.09 -17.05
C GLY A 128 16.87 9.57 -15.80
N LEU A 129 15.86 10.43 -15.95
CA LEU A 129 15.06 10.98 -14.86
C LEU A 129 13.72 10.23 -14.70
N CYS A 130 13.22 10.17 -13.48
CA CYS A 130 11.90 9.64 -13.15
C CYS A 130 10.81 10.49 -13.83
N ALA A 131 9.92 9.86 -14.59
CA ALA A 131 8.86 10.54 -15.32
C ALA A 131 7.89 11.32 -14.41
N TYR A 132 7.73 10.91 -13.14
CA TYR A 132 6.81 11.58 -12.22
C TYR A 132 7.46 12.66 -11.37
N SER A 133 8.64 12.38 -10.80
CA SER A 133 9.29 13.28 -9.85
C SER A 133 10.43 14.11 -10.44
N GLY A 134 10.92 13.79 -11.63
CA GLY A 134 12.12 14.40 -12.20
C GLY A 134 13.42 14.00 -11.50
N LEU A 135 13.38 13.12 -10.49
CA LEU A 135 14.58 12.67 -9.79
C LEU A 135 15.44 11.76 -10.68
N PRO A 136 16.77 11.86 -10.61
CA PRO A 136 17.66 10.91 -11.26
C PRO A 136 17.39 9.48 -10.78
N MET A 137 17.39 8.53 -11.72
CA MET A 137 17.24 7.11 -11.41
C MET A 137 18.59 6.39 -11.49
N GLU A 138 18.75 5.36 -10.67
CA GLU A 138 19.91 4.49 -10.75
C GLU A 138 19.65 3.39 -11.79
N LEU A 139 20.44 3.44 -12.87
CA LEU A 139 20.27 2.61 -14.06
C LEU A 139 21.13 1.35 -14.03
N LEU A 140 22.22 1.36 -13.25
CA LEU A 140 23.28 0.35 -13.33
C LEU A 140 23.37 -0.54 -12.09
N LYS A 141 22.60 -0.27 -11.03
CA LYS A 141 22.59 -1.07 -9.80
C LYS A 141 21.19 -1.64 -9.55
N PRO A 142 20.94 -2.92 -9.87
CA PRO A 142 19.59 -3.53 -9.79
C PRO A 142 18.94 -3.52 -8.39
N HIS A 143 19.73 -3.30 -7.34
CA HIS A 143 19.34 -3.28 -5.93
C HIS A 143 19.75 -1.98 -5.25
N SER A 144 19.69 -0.85 -5.96
CA SER A 144 19.88 0.45 -5.34
C SER A 144 18.56 1.05 -4.86
N HIS A 145 18.69 2.06 -4.00
CA HIS A 145 17.68 3.10 -3.84
C HIS A 145 17.48 3.78 -5.21
N TRP A 146 16.27 4.25 -5.51
CA TRP A 146 15.98 4.99 -6.74
C TRP A 146 16.23 4.20 -8.04
N ARG A 147 16.23 2.87 -7.99
CA ARG A 147 16.39 2.02 -9.17
C ARG A 147 15.28 2.30 -10.19
N VAL A 148 15.63 2.27 -11.46
CA VAL A 148 14.66 2.44 -12.55
C VAL A 148 13.63 1.29 -12.60
N SER A 149 12.39 1.65 -12.88
CA SER A 149 11.26 0.76 -13.08
C SER A 149 10.46 1.21 -14.29
N ILE A 150 9.86 0.26 -15.01
CA ILE A 150 8.87 0.58 -16.05
C ILE A 150 7.48 0.62 -15.42
N GLU A 151 6.74 1.67 -15.72
CA GLU A 151 5.35 1.87 -15.28
C GLU A 151 4.44 2.12 -16.48
N ARG A 152 3.18 1.72 -16.35
CA ARG A 152 2.16 2.02 -17.36
C ARG A 152 1.49 3.34 -16.99
N MET A 153 1.31 4.23 -17.96
CA MET A 153 0.59 5.48 -17.74
C MET A 153 -0.89 5.19 -17.50
N ASP A 154 -1.50 4.36 -18.36
CA ASP A 154 -2.82 3.79 -18.14
C ASP A 154 -2.72 2.30 -17.77
N SER A 155 -3.17 1.97 -16.57
CA SER A 155 -3.16 0.62 -16.03
C SER A 155 -4.19 -0.33 -16.67
N SER A 156 -5.18 0.21 -17.39
CA SER A 156 -6.20 -0.53 -18.15
C SER A 156 -5.60 -1.23 -19.37
N HIS A 157 -4.57 -0.61 -19.97
CA HIS A 157 -3.84 -1.14 -21.11
C HIS A 157 -2.63 -2.00 -20.67
N GLY A 158 -2.08 -2.73 -21.64
CA GLY A 158 -0.80 -3.43 -21.50
C GLY A 158 0.40 -2.48 -21.56
N TYR A 159 1.60 -3.04 -21.56
CA TYR A 159 2.83 -2.30 -21.80
C TYR A 159 2.98 -2.08 -23.31
N LEU A 160 2.38 -0.98 -23.78
CA LEU A 160 2.44 -0.53 -25.16
C LEU A 160 3.44 0.64 -25.33
N LYS A 161 4.07 0.76 -26.50
CA LYS A 161 4.86 1.94 -26.91
C LYS A 161 3.92 3.15 -26.83
N GLY A 162 4.32 4.16 -26.05
CA GLY A 162 3.48 5.33 -25.77
C GLY A 162 2.49 5.17 -24.61
N ASN A 163 2.35 3.99 -23.99
CA ASN A 163 1.64 3.81 -22.70
C ASN A 163 2.61 3.49 -21.54
N CYS A 164 3.91 3.60 -21.75
CA CYS A 164 4.92 3.30 -20.75
C CYS A 164 5.80 4.51 -20.47
N CYS A 165 6.28 4.60 -19.25
CA CYS A 165 7.33 5.54 -18.85
C CYS A 165 8.27 4.87 -17.85
N LEU A 166 9.44 5.47 -17.64
CA LEU A 166 10.38 5.04 -16.61
C LEU A 166 10.20 5.87 -15.34
N VAL A 167 10.11 5.20 -14.20
CA VAL A 167 9.93 5.82 -12.88
C VAL A 167 10.94 5.24 -11.90
N ALA A 168 11.32 6.00 -10.88
CA ALA A 168 12.02 5.42 -9.75
C ALA A 168 11.09 4.40 -9.07
N ALA A 169 11.61 3.25 -8.67
CA ALA A 169 10.81 2.14 -8.16
C ALA A 169 9.96 2.50 -6.93
N GLU A 170 10.35 3.52 -6.18
CA GLU A 170 9.61 4.16 -5.10
C GLU A 170 8.21 4.65 -5.55
N PHE A 171 8.06 5.03 -6.81
CA PHE A 171 6.78 5.49 -7.37
C PHE A 171 6.01 4.37 -8.10
N ASN A 172 6.53 3.13 -8.13
CA ASN A 172 5.84 1.98 -8.70
C ASN A 172 5.03 1.23 -7.62
N SER A 173 3.96 1.88 -7.16
CA SER A 173 3.07 1.36 -6.14
C SER A 173 1.97 0.49 -6.74
N THR A 174 1.55 -0.55 -6.01
CA THR A 174 0.54 -1.47 -6.52
C THR A 174 -0.83 -0.82 -6.57
N VAL A 175 -1.42 -0.76 -7.76
CA VAL A 175 -2.80 -0.30 -7.93
C VAL A 175 -3.78 -1.40 -7.49
N HIS A 176 -4.51 -1.13 -6.42
CA HIS A 176 -5.61 -1.99 -5.98
C HIS A 176 -6.88 -1.64 -6.75
N LYS A 177 -7.28 -2.53 -7.67
CA LYS A 177 -8.61 -2.45 -8.30
C LYS A 177 -9.67 -2.71 -7.24
N VAL A 178 -10.48 -1.69 -6.91
CA VAL A 178 -11.72 -1.87 -6.16
C VAL A 178 -12.77 -2.28 -7.19
N GLY A 179 -13.47 -3.40 -6.96
CA GLY A 179 -14.22 -4.16 -7.98
C GLY A 179 -15.24 -3.41 -8.85
N ASP A 180 -15.60 -4.12 -9.93
CA ASP A 180 -16.34 -3.78 -11.16
C ASP A 180 -15.65 -2.82 -12.13
N ASP A 181 -15.53 -3.29 -13.38
CA ASP A 181 -14.70 -2.79 -14.49
C ASP A 181 -15.04 -1.37 -14.99
N THR A 182 -15.97 -0.67 -14.32
CA THR A 182 -16.53 0.61 -14.78
C THR A 182 -16.14 1.81 -13.91
N ALA A 183 -15.44 1.62 -12.80
CA ALA A 183 -15.08 2.73 -11.93
C ALA A 183 -13.82 3.48 -12.43
N SER A 184 -14.02 4.77 -12.72
CA SER A 184 -13.01 5.82 -12.97
C SER A 184 -11.67 5.60 -12.24
N LEU A 185 -10.56 5.78 -12.98
CA LEU A 185 -9.17 5.76 -12.48
C LEU A 185 -8.88 6.83 -11.40
N ALA A 186 -9.80 7.78 -11.16
CA ALA A 186 -9.62 8.91 -10.26
C ALA A 186 -9.52 8.48 -8.80
N GLY A 187 -8.28 8.42 -8.26
CA GLY A 187 -7.92 8.11 -6.87
C GLY A 187 -7.34 6.72 -6.62
N SER A 188 -6.68 6.17 -7.64
CA SER A 188 -5.83 4.98 -7.49
C SER A 188 -4.57 5.32 -6.68
N ALA A 189 -3.94 4.32 -6.04
CA ALA A 189 -2.60 4.46 -5.44
C ALA A 189 -1.48 4.73 -6.47
N GLN A 190 -1.84 4.88 -7.75
CA GLN A 190 -0.92 5.15 -8.83
C GLN A 190 -0.39 6.58 -8.69
N TRP A 191 0.93 6.71 -8.84
CA TRP A 191 1.58 8.01 -8.91
C TRP A 191 1.38 8.65 -10.28
N SER A 192 1.38 9.98 -10.30
CA SER A 192 1.40 10.82 -11.48
C SER A 192 2.23 12.07 -11.19
N LYS A 193 2.64 12.83 -12.22
CA LYS A 193 3.30 14.13 -12.03
C LYS A 193 2.47 15.05 -11.12
N GLN A 194 1.17 15.16 -11.40
CA GLN A 194 0.25 15.97 -10.60
C GLN A 194 0.25 15.53 -9.13
N LYS A 195 0.16 14.22 -8.88
CA LYS A 195 0.14 13.70 -7.50
C LYS A 195 1.43 13.95 -6.74
N VAL A 196 2.58 13.91 -7.41
CA VAL A 196 3.87 14.31 -6.80
C VAL A 196 3.81 15.76 -6.32
N TRP A 197 3.22 16.68 -7.10
CA TRP A 197 3.02 18.07 -6.67
C TRP A 197 1.99 18.21 -5.56
N GLU A 198 0.91 17.43 -5.61
CA GLU A 198 -0.13 17.44 -4.58
C GLU A 198 0.38 17.04 -3.20
N VAL A 199 1.44 16.23 -3.09
CA VAL A 199 2.07 15.93 -1.80
C VAL A 199 2.52 17.21 -1.09
N VAL A 200 3.14 18.15 -1.80
CA VAL A 200 3.61 19.41 -1.20
C VAL A 200 2.44 20.19 -0.62
N ARG A 201 1.35 20.32 -1.38
CA ARG A 201 0.11 20.96 -0.92
C ARG A 201 -0.50 20.22 0.27
N ALA A 202 -0.74 18.92 0.12
CA ALA A 202 -1.41 18.09 1.11
C ALA A 202 -0.68 18.09 2.46
N ARG A 203 0.67 18.11 2.46
CA ARG A 203 1.47 18.18 3.69
C ARG A 203 1.18 19.42 4.54
N THR A 204 0.81 20.53 3.90
CA THR A 204 0.48 21.79 4.59
C THR A 204 -0.97 21.86 5.06
N GLU A 205 -1.85 20.98 4.56
CA GLU A 205 -3.27 20.97 4.95
C GLU A 205 -3.42 20.64 6.44
N GLN A 206 -4.29 21.38 7.13
CA GLN A 206 -4.53 21.19 8.55
C GLN A 206 -5.43 19.96 8.79
N VAL A 207 -4.98 19.05 9.65
CA VAL A 207 -5.83 17.94 10.12
C VAL A 207 -6.72 18.43 11.27
N GLN A 208 -8.03 18.20 11.15
CA GLN A 208 -9.01 18.51 12.20
C GLN A 208 -8.88 17.53 13.37
N LEU A 209 -7.91 17.75 14.27
CA LEU A 209 -7.55 16.83 15.36
C LEU A 209 -8.72 16.52 16.30
N GLN A 210 -9.59 17.49 16.60
CA GLN A 210 -10.76 17.26 17.44
C GLN A 210 -11.76 16.29 16.78
N GLY A 211 -12.00 16.47 15.48
CA GLY A 211 -12.82 15.55 14.69
C GLY A 211 -12.22 14.16 14.60
N LEU A 212 -10.89 14.07 14.40
CA LEU A 212 -10.16 12.81 14.41
C LEU A 212 -10.29 12.09 15.77
N HIS A 213 -10.10 12.80 16.88
CA HIS A 213 -10.26 12.25 18.23
C HIS A 213 -11.68 11.70 18.45
N GLY A 214 -12.71 12.46 18.05
CA GLY A 214 -14.11 12.01 18.10
C GLY A 214 -14.34 10.72 17.29
N ASN A 215 -13.83 10.68 16.05
CA ASN A 215 -13.94 9.52 15.18
C ASN A 215 -13.19 8.30 15.73
N ILE A 216 -12.02 8.48 16.34
CA ILE A 216 -11.27 7.42 17.02
C ILE A 216 -12.07 6.90 18.23
N ALA A 217 -12.66 7.78 19.03
CA ALA A 217 -13.48 7.39 20.18
C ALA A 217 -14.69 6.55 19.74
N VAL A 218 -15.36 6.93 18.65
CA VAL A 218 -16.43 6.13 18.03
C VAL A 218 -15.90 4.79 17.54
N ALA A 219 -14.74 4.77 16.87
CA ALA A 219 -14.15 3.55 16.33
C ALA A 219 -13.74 2.54 17.42
N ARG A 220 -13.33 3.01 18.61
CA ARG A 220 -13.02 2.15 19.77
C ARG A 220 -14.25 1.44 20.31
N ARG A 221 -15.41 2.10 20.30
CA ARG A 221 -16.66 1.50 20.76
C ARG A 221 -16.97 0.29 19.89
N ARG A 222 -17.19 -0.86 20.53
CA ARG A 222 -17.80 -1.99 19.83
C ARG A 222 -19.22 -1.54 19.47
N PRO A 223 -19.65 -1.68 18.20
CA PRO A 223 -21.05 -1.44 17.89
C PRO A 223 -21.87 -2.29 18.84
N VAL A 224 -22.81 -1.66 19.55
CA VAL A 224 -23.74 -2.40 20.39
C VAL A 224 -24.38 -3.40 19.45
N GLN A 225 -24.17 -4.69 19.73
CA GLN A 225 -24.95 -5.72 19.06
C GLN A 225 -26.38 -5.43 19.47
N THR A 226 -27.11 -4.72 18.60
CA THR A 226 -28.56 -4.62 18.71
C THR A 226 -28.98 -6.07 18.77
N ARG A 227 -29.34 -6.57 19.96
CA ARG A 227 -29.77 -7.95 20.19
C ARG A 227 -30.74 -8.23 19.06
N GLY A 228 -30.28 -9.04 18.09
CA GLY A 228 -30.87 -9.08 16.75
C GLY A 228 -32.36 -9.13 16.94
N SER A 229 -33.10 -8.15 16.39
CA SER A 229 -34.52 -8.03 16.69
C SER A 229 -35.11 -9.42 16.49
N ARG A 230 -35.79 -9.97 17.50
CA ARG A 230 -36.24 -11.37 17.53
C ARG A 230 -37.18 -11.74 16.37
N PHE A 231 -37.43 -10.81 15.45
CA PHE A 231 -38.05 -11.00 14.14
C PHE A 231 -37.23 -11.85 13.15
N ASN A 232 -36.43 -12.80 13.63
CA ASN A 232 -35.98 -13.91 12.79
C ASN A 232 -37.14 -14.91 12.65
N ARG A 233 -38.25 -14.43 12.07
CA ARG A 233 -39.29 -15.31 11.53
C ARG A 233 -38.61 -16.25 10.54
N TYR A 234 -39.13 -17.46 10.43
CA TYR A 234 -38.67 -18.45 9.47
C TYR A 234 -38.40 -17.80 8.10
N ARG A 235 -37.16 -17.91 7.63
CA ARG A 235 -36.72 -17.45 6.31
C ARG A 235 -36.46 -18.70 5.48
N GLY A 236 -37.52 -19.29 4.95
CA GLY A 236 -37.44 -20.32 3.93
C GLY A 236 -37.33 -19.72 2.53
N PRO A 237 -37.04 -20.54 1.51
CA PRO A 237 -37.32 -20.17 0.13
C PRO A 237 -38.84 -19.95 -0.03
N HIS A 238 -39.21 -19.11 -0.98
CA HIS A 238 -40.58 -19.02 -1.48
C HIS A 238 -40.90 -20.23 -2.38
N GLU A 239 -42.16 -20.40 -2.78
CA GLU A 239 -42.60 -21.52 -3.62
C GLU A 239 -41.83 -21.62 -4.95
N ASP A 240 -41.36 -20.49 -5.48
CA ASP A 240 -40.54 -20.38 -6.69
C ASP A 240 -39.04 -20.60 -6.46
N GLY A 241 -38.61 -20.94 -5.25
CA GLY A 241 -37.21 -21.11 -4.88
C GLY A 241 -36.45 -19.80 -4.62
N THR A 242 -37.10 -18.64 -4.74
CA THR A 242 -36.47 -17.35 -4.44
C THR A 242 -36.34 -17.11 -2.93
N TRP A 243 -35.41 -16.25 -2.55
CA TRP A 243 -35.11 -15.93 -1.16
C TRP A 243 -35.28 -14.44 -0.88
N ARG A 244 -35.98 -14.11 0.20
CA ARG A 244 -36.14 -12.72 0.64
C ARG A 244 -34.84 -12.19 1.25
N CYS A 245 -34.31 -11.09 0.73
CA CYS A 245 -33.17 -10.41 1.35
C CYS A 245 -33.58 -9.75 2.66
N ALA A 246 -32.90 -10.04 3.76
CA ALA A 246 -33.21 -9.48 5.08
C ALA A 246 -32.90 -7.97 5.22
N ARG A 247 -32.19 -7.38 4.24
CA ARG A 247 -31.87 -5.94 4.26
C ARG A 247 -32.82 -5.11 3.40
N CYS A 248 -32.98 -5.46 2.12
CA CYS A 248 -33.86 -4.71 1.23
C CYS A 248 -35.29 -5.27 1.15
N GLY A 249 -35.57 -6.43 1.73
CA GLY A 249 -36.91 -7.04 1.74
C GLY A 249 -37.33 -7.68 0.42
N VAL A 250 -36.53 -7.59 -0.65
CA VAL A 250 -36.84 -8.09 -2.01
C VAL A 250 -36.52 -9.58 -2.14
N TRP A 251 -37.41 -10.34 -2.81
CA TRP A 251 -37.21 -11.74 -3.20
C TRP A 251 -36.27 -11.84 -4.40
N LYS A 252 -35.28 -12.72 -4.32
CA LYS A 252 -34.22 -12.85 -5.33
C LYS A 252 -33.79 -14.30 -5.49
N GLU A 253 -33.29 -14.62 -6.68
CA GLU A 253 -32.64 -15.90 -6.97
C GLU A 253 -31.49 -16.21 -6.02
N VAL A 254 -31.24 -17.51 -5.76
CA VAL A 254 -30.17 -17.98 -4.87
C VAL A 254 -28.78 -17.49 -5.30
N THR A 255 -28.56 -17.33 -6.61
CA THR A 255 -27.31 -16.83 -7.21
C THR A 255 -27.00 -15.38 -6.85
N GLN A 256 -28.01 -14.63 -6.41
CA GLN A 256 -27.90 -13.25 -5.94
C GLN A 256 -27.46 -13.15 -4.48
N PHE A 257 -27.20 -14.27 -3.81
CA PHE A 257 -26.66 -14.33 -2.45
C PHE A 257 -25.25 -14.92 -2.47
N ASN A 258 -24.44 -14.58 -1.46
CA ASN A 258 -23.15 -15.24 -1.27
C ASN A 258 -23.37 -16.60 -0.59
N LYS A 259 -22.59 -17.60 -0.99
CA LYS A 259 -22.54 -18.90 -0.31
C LYS A 259 -21.96 -18.71 1.10
N GLN A 260 -22.57 -19.37 2.09
CA GLN A 260 -22.12 -19.36 3.48
C GLN A 260 -22.19 -20.78 4.04
N THR A 261 -21.03 -21.45 4.06
CA THR A 261 -20.90 -22.85 4.48
C THR A 261 -21.28 -23.09 5.94
N ALA A 262 -21.10 -22.09 6.82
CA ALA A 262 -21.47 -22.18 8.23
C ALA A 262 -22.98 -21.98 8.49
N SER A 263 -23.76 -21.57 7.49
CA SER A 263 -25.21 -21.43 7.63
C SER A 263 -25.88 -22.76 7.31
N SER A 264 -26.88 -23.18 8.09
CA SER A 264 -27.70 -24.36 7.78
C SER A 264 -28.38 -24.28 6.41
N ARG A 265 -28.54 -23.07 5.86
CA ARG A 265 -29.14 -22.81 4.54
C ARG A 265 -28.13 -22.69 3.42
N GLY A 266 -26.83 -22.69 3.71
CA GLY A 266 -25.77 -22.54 2.72
C GLY A 266 -25.65 -21.14 2.07
N ILE A 267 -26.49 -20.17 2.44
CA ILE A 267 -26.48 -18.80 1.86
C ILE A 267 -26.59 -17.70 2.93
N GLN A 268 -26.10 -16.50 2.58
CA GLN A 268 -26.24 -15.30 3.43
C GLN A 268 -27.69 -14.79 3.54
N SER A 269 -27.97 -14.07 4.63
CA SER A 269 -29.25 -13.37 4.87
C SER A 269 -29.49 -12.17 3.95
N HIS A 270 -28.42 -11.61 3.38
CA HIS A 270 -28.47 -10.41 2.55
C HIS A 270 -27.98 -10.73 1.13
N CYS A 271 -28.61 -10.12 0.13
CA CYS A 271 -28.16 -10.27 -1.25
C CYS A 271 -26.77 -9.63 -1.46
N LYS A 272 -26.08 -10.03 -2.53
CA LYS A 272 -24.75 -9.55 -2.91
C LYS A 272 -24.66 -8.03 -2.95
N ARG A 273 -25.61 -7.36 -3.60
CA ARG A 273 -25.69 -5.88 -3.67
C ARG A 273 -25.75 -5.26 -2.27
N CYS A 274 -26.70 -5.67 -1.44
CA CYS A 274 -26.84 -5.15 -0.07
C CYS A 274 -25.61 -5.43 0.78
N ASN A 275 -24.94 -6.57 0.59
CA ASN A 275 -23.69 -6.89 1.28
C ASN A 275 -22.54 -5.99 0.79
N THR A 276 -22.42 -5.74 -0.50
CA THR A 276 -21.44 -4.82 -1.07
C THR A 276 -21.64 -3.39 -0.55
N GLU A 277 -22.86 -2.87 -0.58
CA GLU A 277 -23.20 -1.55 -0.03
C GLU A 277 -22.88 -1.46 1.47
N PHE A 278 -23.22 -2.50 2.25
CA PHE A 278 -22.90 -2.57 3.69
C PHE A 278 -21.40 -2.53 3.92
N LEU A 279 -20.65 -3.42 3.25
CA LEU A 279 -19.21 -3.49 3.37
C LEU A 279 -18.55 -2.21 2.84
N SER A 280 -19.15 -1.54 1.87
CA SER A 280 -18.63 -0.26 1.36
C SER A 280 -18.70 0.81 2.43
N ALA A 281 -19.90 1.05 2.98
CA ALA A 281 -20.12 1.99 4.08
C ALA A 281 -19.30 1.63 5.32
N TYR A 282 -19.22 0.35 5.69
CA TYR A 282 -18.45 -0.09 6.84
C TYR A 282 -16.94 0.18 6.68
N LEU A 283 -16.37 -0.11 5.51
CA LEU A 283 -14.95 0.15 5.25
C LEU A 283 -14.62 1.65 5.07
N GLN A 284 -15.62 2.52 4.88
CA GLN A 284 -15.42 3.97 4.99
C GLN A 284 -15.28 4.43 6.45
N THR A 285 -15.67 3.62 7.44
CA THR A 285 -15.43 3.94 8.86
C THR A 285 -14.00 3.58 9.28
N ILE A 286 -13.39 4.38 10.17
CA ILE A 286 -12.06 4.12 10.73
C ILE A 286 -11.98 2.70 11.32
N ARG A 287 -13.03 2.26 12.03
CA ARG A 287 -13.11 0.92 12.62
C ARG A 287 -13.09 -0.17 11.55
N GLY A 288 -13.96 -0.05 10.55
CA GLY A 288 -14.09 -1.07 9.51
C GLY A 288 -12.84 -1.19 8.67
N HIS A 289 -12.25 -0.07 8.26
CA HIS A 289 -10.98 -0.06 7.54
C HIS A 289 -9.83 -0.63 8.39
N GLY A 290 -9.69 -0.17 9.64
CA GLY A 290 -8.64 -0.64 10.54
C GLY A 290 -8.72 -2.15 10.80
N LEU A 291 -9.93 -2.70 10.97
CA LEU A 291 -10.13 -4.16 11.11
C LEU A 291 -9.82 -4.92 9.82
N ALA A 292 -10.11 -4.35 8.64
CA ALA A 292 -9.75 -4.95 7.37
C ALA A 292 -8.21 -4.99 7.15
N LEU A 293 -7.52 -3.91 7.52
CA LEU A 293 -6.04 -3.87 7.52
C LEU A 293 -5.45 -4.92 8.46
N LEU A 294 -5.96 -5.03 9.69
CA LEU A 294 -5.54 -6.04 10.66
C LEU A 294 -5.77 -7.47 10.16
N GLY A 295 -6.93 -7.75 9.56
CA GLY A 295 -7.23 -9.05 8.99
C GLY A 295 -6.25 -9.42 7.86
N SER A 296 -5.89 -8.46 7.02
CA SER A 296 -4.91 -8.64 5.94
C SER A 296 -3.49 -8.84 6.49
N ALA A 297 -3.08 -8.02 7.46
CA ALA A 297 -1.78 -8.13 8.13
C ALA A 297 -1.62 -9.48 8.85
N ARG A 298 -2.65 -9.92 9.59
CA ARG A 298 -2.67 -11.23 10.26
C ARG A 298 -2.52 -12.37 9.27
N ARG A 299 -3.25 -12.34 8.14
CA ARG A 299 -3.15 -13.40 7.13
C ARG A 299 -1.73 -13.46 6.55
N ARG A 300 -1.13 -12.30 6.24
CA ARG A 300 0.27 -12.22 5.76
C ARG A 300 1.26 -12.76 6.80
N ALA A 301 1.05 -12.43 8.07
CA ALA A 301 1.89 -12.95 9.16
C ALA A 301 1.82 -14.48 9.26
N LEU A 302 0.61 -15.05 9.20
CA LEU A 302 0.41 -16.51 9.27
C LEU A 302 0.96 -17.26 8.07
N THR A 303 0.88 -16.68 6.87
CA THR A 303 1.40 -17.32 5.65
C THR A 303 2.91 -17.16 5.47
N SER A 304 3.55 -16.26 6.22
CA SER A 304 4.97 -16.00 6.05
C SER A 304 5.79 -16.88 6.98
N THR A 305 6.48 -17.87 6.40
CA THR A 305 7.46 -18.70 7.10
C THR A 305 8.73 -17.95 7.51
N LYS A 306 8.86 -16.68 7.10
CA LYS A 306 10.09 -15.89 7.23
C LYS A 306 10.04 -14.80 8.30
N LEU A 307 8.87 -14.54 8.89
CA LEU A 307 8.72 -13.49 9.88
C LEU A 307 8.96 -14.04 11.27
N ASN A 308 9.80 -13.35 12.03
CA ASN A 308 10.01 -13.66 13.43
C ASN A 308 8.91 -13.00 14.27
N GLY A 309 8.35 -13.77 15.22
CA GLY A 309 7.42 -13.28 16.25
C GLY A 309 5.94 -13.63 16.02
N SER A 310 5.12 -13.40 17.04
CA SER A 310 3.67 -13.53 17.00
C SER A 310 3.00 -12.24 16.53
N PHE A 311 1.88 -12.37 15.80
CA PHE A 311 1.04 -11.23 15.46
C PHE A 311 0.23 -10.80 16.68
N ASP A 312 0.51 -9.61 17.24
CA ASP A 312 -0.19 -9.08 18.43
C ASP A 312 -0.85 -7.71 18.19
N LEU A 313 -0.88 -7.21 16.95
CA LEU A 313 -1.57 -5.96 16.68
C LEU A 313 -3.09 -6.07 16.86
N GLN A 314 -3.64 -5.08 17.58
CA GLN A 314 -5.07 -4.92 17.80
C GLN A 314 -5.57 -3.61 17.22
N LEU A 315 -6.90 -3.44 17.17
CA LEU A 315 -7.50 -2.20 16.71
C LEU A 315 -7.11 -1.00 17.59
N CYS A 316 -6.99 -1.17 18.92
CA CYS A 316 -6.52 -0.10 19.80
C CYS A 316 -5.14 0.42 19.34
N ASP A 317 -4.22 -0.46 18.94
CA ASP A 317 -2.87 -0.06 18.51
C ASP A 317 -2.88 0.76 17.22
N LEU A 318 -3.67 0.37 16.21
CA LEU A 318 -3.79 1.17 14.97
C LEU A 318 -4.41 2.54 15.23
N LEU A 319 -5.40 2.61 16.12
CA LEU A 319 -6.03 3.88 16.48
C LEU A 319 -5.07 4.77 17.29
N ASP A 320 -4.26 4.19 18.16
CA ASP A 320 -3.18 4.89 18.86
C ASP A 320 -2.15 5.42 17.85
N MET A 321 -1.68 4.61 16.89
CA MET A 321 -0.78 5.06 15.83
C MET A 321 -1.37 6.23 15.05
N LEU A 322 -2.65 6.15 14.66
CA LEU A 322 -3.31 7.21 13.88
C LEU A 322 -3.34 8.52 14.67
N TRP A 323 -3.66 8.45 15.96
CA TRP A 323 -3.67 9.59 16.85
C TRP A 323 -2.27 10.17 17.07
N LEU A 324 -1.29 9.32 17.39
CA LEU A 324 0.10 9.69 17.65
C LEU A 324 0.77 10.31 16.42
N GLN A 325 0.36 9.90 15.22
CA GLN A 325 0.80 10.49 13.96
C GLN A 325 -0.01 11.75 13.56
N GLY A 326 -0.93 12.22 14.40
CA GLY A 326 -1.77 13.38 14.12
C GLY A 326 -2.67 13.20 12.90
N GLY A 327 -3.04 11.97 12.56
CA GLY A 327 -3.82 11.65 11.36
C GLY A 327 -3.03 11.77 10.06
N ARG A 328 -1.69 11.67 10.10
CA ARG A 328 -0.82 11.88 8.93
C ARG A 328 0.03 10.67 8.58
N CYS A 329 0.45 10.59 7.32
CA CYS A 329 1.36 9.57 6.82
C CYS A 329 2.72 9.68 7.51
N TYR A 330 3.25 8.56 7.99
CA TYR A 330 4.50 8.52 8.74
C TYR A 330 5.73 9.01 7.95
N TYR A 331 5.77 8.79 6.63
CA TYR A 331 6.89 9.20 5.78
C TYR A 331 6.75 10.62 5.24
N SER A 332 5.59 10.93 4.65
CA SER A 332 5.40 12.17 3.91
C SER A 332 4.69 13.26 4.69
N GLY A 333 3.94 12.95 5.75
CA GLY A 333 3.16 13.95 6.48
C GLY A 333 1.84 14.36 5.83
N VAL A 334 1.46 13.78 4.68
CA VAL A 334 0.12 14.02 4.10
C VAL A 334 -0.99 13.52 5.03
N PRO A 335 -2.14 14.22 5.13
CA PRO A 335 -3.31 13.74 5.84
C PRO A 335 -3.75 12.36 5.35
N LEU A 336 -4.08 11.48 6.28
CA LEU A 336 -4.57 10.15 5.98
C LEU A 336 -6.09 10.13 5.91
N HIS A 337 -6.62 9.51 4.87
CA HIS A 337 -8.04 9.29 4.72
C HIS A 337 -8.43 7.86 5.07
N CYS A 338 -9.62 7.71 5.64
CA CYS A 338 -10.28 6.43 5.77
C CYS A 338 -11.44 6.39 4.77
N ALA A 339 -11.15 5.98 3.54
CA ALA A 339 -12.16 5.87 2.50
C ALA A 339 -11.99 4.55 1.76
N ARG A 340 -13.10 3.85 1.52
CA ARG A 340 -13.17 2.78 0.53
C ARG A 340 -13.50 3.41 -0.81
N GLY A 341 -12.66 3.14 -1.81
CA GLY A 341 -12.84 3.64 -3.16
C GLY A 341 -11.56 4.25 -3.68
N PRO A 342 -11.65 5.03 -4.77
CA PRO A 342 -10.50 5.65 -5.34
C PRO A 342 -10.34 7.02 -4.65
N ALA A 343 -9.91 6.96 -3.39
CA ALA A 343 -9.49 8.13 -2.65
C ALA A 343 -7.97 8.10 -2.54
N ASP A 344 -7.36 9.27 -2.66
CA ASP A 344 -5.94 9.44 -2.42
C ASP A 344 -5.65 9.38 -0.92
N TRP A 345 -4.41 9.08 -0.58
CA TRP A 345 -3.89 9.11 0.79
C TRP A 345 -4.64 8.21 1.77
N VAL A 346 -5.29 7.16 1.26
CA VAL A 346 -5.93 6.15 2.10
C VAL A 346 -4.85 5.47 2.93
N TRP A 347 -5.02 5.46 4.24
CA TRP A 347 -4.05 4.82 5.12
C TRP A 347 -3.93 3.31 4.91
N SER A 348 -2.69 2.85 5.02
CA SER A 348 -2.28 1.46 5.04
C SER A 348 -1.31 1.23 6.20
N LEU A 349 -1.09 -0.04 6.54
CA LEU A 349 -0.17 -0.48 7.57
C LEU A 349 1.16 -0.88 6.93
N GLU A 350 2.25 -0.29 7.42
CA GLU A 350 3.62 -0.52 6.94
C GLU A 350 4.53 -0.98 8.06
N ARG A 351 5.46 -1.88 7.73
CA ARG A 351 6.48 -2.37 8.66
C ARG A 351 7.76 -1.58 8.48
N LEU A 352 8.36 -1.13 9.58
CA LEU A 352 9.64 -0.42 9.56
C LEU A 352 10.81 -1.38 9.28
N ASP A 353 10.73 -2.60 9.81
CA ASP A 353 11.65 -3.71 9.55
C ASP A 353 10.87 -4.89 8.95
N ASN A 354 11.23 -5.26 7.72
CA ASN A 354 10.60 -6.36 7.00
C ASN A 354 10.93 -7.75 7.55
N SER A 355 11.96 -7.89 8.39
CA SER A 355 12.34 -9.14 9.07
C SER A 355 11.50 -9.42 10.32
N VAL A 356 10.91 -8.37 10.91
CA VAL A 356 10.03 -8.46 12.06
C VAL A 356 8.57 -8.53 11.60
N THR A 357 7.75 -9.28 12.34
CA THR A 357 6.31 -9.36 12.09
C THR A 357 5.60 -8.02 12.41
N TYR A 358 4.28 -8.01 12.33
CA TYR A 358 3.48 -6.83 12.65
C TYR A 358 3.34 -6.69 14.18
N THR A 359 4.08 -5.74 14.75
CA THR A 359 4.01 -5.34 16.17
C THR A 359 3.76 -3.83 16.29
N LYS A 360 3.39 -3.36 17.49
CA LYS A 360 3.11 -1.94 17.71
C LYS A 360 4.35 -1.06 17.47
N GLU A 361 5.53 -1.58 17.78
CA GLU A 361 6.82 -0.89 17.67
C GLU A 361 7.40 -0.95 16.26
N ASN A 362 7.03 -1.99 15.48
CA ASN A 362 7.53 -2.20 14.13
C ASN A 362 6.56 -1.70 13.04
N CYS A 363 5.40 -1.17 13.41
CA CYS A 363 4.40 -0.72 12.45
C CYS A 363 4.09 0.76 12.55
N VAL A 364 3.82 1.36 11.40
CA VAL A 364 3.36 2.74 11.25
C VAL A 364 2.25 2.80 10.22
N LEU A 365 1.52 3.91 10.21
CA LEU A 365 0.49 4.16 9.21
C LEU A 365 1.05 5.07 8.11
N ILE A 366 0.87 4.65 6.87
CA ILE A 366 1.33 5.39 5.70
C ILE A 366 0.18 5.59 4.73
N ALA A 367 0.28 6.59 3.87
CA ALA A 367 -0.60 6.66 2.70
C ALA A 367 -0.28 5.50 1.75
N ARG A 368 -1.30 4.87 1.17
CA ARG A 368 -1.19 3.67 0.32
C ARG A 368 -0.27 3.87 -0.89
N GLU A 369 -0.16 5.09 -1.38
CA GLU A 369 0.77 5.51 -2.44
C GLU A 369 2.22 5.23 -2.07
N PHE A 370 2.56 5.25 -0.78
CA PHE A 370 3.91 4.98 -0.26
C PHE A 370 4.14 3.49 0.03
N GLN A 371 3.12 2.64 -0.17
CA GLN A 371 3.25 1.21 0.04
C GLN A 371 3.78 0.54 -1.23
N THR A 372 5.10 0.54 -1.36
CA THR A 372 5.82 -0.10 -2.46
C THR A 372 6.21 -1.54 -2.11
N SER A 373 6.24 -2.44 -3.10
CA SER A 373 6.76 -3.79 -2.86
C SER A 373 8.24 -3.75 -2.51
N ASP A 374 8.65 -4.46 -1.45
CA ASP A 374 10.06 -4.75 -1.20
C ASP A 374 10.58 -5.71 -2.29
N GLN A 375 11.58 -5.24 -3.03
CA GLN A 375 12.22 -5.96 -4.13
C GLN A 375 13.70 -6.22 -3.83
N SER A 376 14.14 -5.94 -2.59
CA SER A 376 15.45 -6.39 -2.14
C SER A 376 15.50 -7.91 -2.20
N ARG A 377 16.67 -8.47 -2.53
CA ARG A 377 16.88 -9.94 -2.61
C ARG A 377 16.80 -10.64 -1.26
N ASN A 378 16.28 -9.97 -0.23
CA ASN A 378 16.33 -10.45 1.13
C ASN A 378 15.36 -11.61 1.36
N LYS A 379 15.92 -12.80 1.19
CA LYS A 379 15.82 -13.81 2.25
C LYS A 379 16.16 -13.11 3.56
N ALA A 380 15.40 -13.31 4.63
CA ALA A 380 15.47 -12.60 5.93
C ALA A 380 16.83 -12.66 6.68
N ARG A 381 17.93 -13.03 6.01
CA ARG A 381 19.28 -13.20 6.53
C ARG A 381 20.24 -12.04 6.20
N TYR A 382 19.86 -11.09 5.34
CA TYR A 382 20.75 -10.00 4.92
C TYR A 382 20.14 -8.63 5.21
N PRO A 383 20.97 -7.59 5.46
CA PRO A 383 20.49 -6.23 5.62
C PRO A 383 19.77 -5.75 4.36
N VAL A 384 18.74 -4.94 4.56
CA VAL A 384 17.88 -4.37 3.53
C VAL A 384 18.66 -3.29 2.78
N PHE A 385 19.35 -3.68 1.70
CA PHE A 385 20.08 -2.76 0.83
C PHE A 385 19.24 -2.38 -0.40
N GLY A 386 19.10 -1.07 -0.64
CA GLY A 386 18.47 -0.51 -1.84
C GLY A 386 17.05 -0.98 -2.09
N THR A 387 16.19 -0.81 -1.09
CA THR A 387 14.77 -1.03 -1.29
C THR A 387 14.12 0.13 -2.02
N ALA A 388 13.09 -0.19 -2.79
CA ALA A 388 12.12 0.80 -3.25
C ALA A 388 11.24 1.33 -2.10
N GLN A 389 11.42 0.84 -0.88
CA GLN A 389 10.64 1.23 0.29
C GLN A 389 10.90 2.70 0.60
N TRP A 390 9.81 3.40 0.91
CA TRP A 390 9.88 4.78 1.34
C TRP A 390 10.48 4.90 2.74
N SER A 391 11.23 5.97 2.94
CA SER A 391 11.71 6.41 4.24
C SER A 391 11.42 7.90 4.40
N ARG A 392 11.51 8.43 5.63
CA ARG A 392 11.44 9.88 5.86
C ARG A 392 12.56 10.61 5.12
N SER A 393 13.76 10.02 5.03
CA SER A 393 14.89 10.62 4.31
C SER A 393 14.57 10.77 2.82
N LYS A 394 14.04 9.72 2.19
CA LYS A 394 13.61 9.78 0.78
C LYS A 394 12.50 10.79 0.56
N ALA A 395 11.46 10.79 1.41
CA ALA A 395 10.37 11.76 1.30
C ALA A 395 10.88 13.20 1.47
N SER A 396 11.81 13.44 2.39
CA SER A 396 12.45 14.75 2.56
C SER A 396 13.32 15.15 1.36
N HIS A 397 13.97 14.19 0.69
CA HIS A 397 14.70 14.50 -0.55
C HIS A 397 13.77 14.92 -1.69
N VAL A 398 12.60 14.29 -1.82
CA VAL A 398 11.68 14.58 -2.92
C VAL A 398 10.91 15.89 -2.67
N TRP A 399 10.46 16.11 -1.44
CA TRP A 399 9.49 17.17 -1.13
C TRP A 399 9.94 18.12 -0.01
N GLY A 400 11.21 18.07 0.39
CA GLY A 400 11.73 18.85 1.51
C GLY A 400 11.33 18.30 2.90
N PRO A 401 12.00 18.77 3.98
CA PRO A 401 11.77 18.29 5.34
C PRO A 401 10.31 18.47 5.77
N TYR A 402 9.76 17.45 6.43
CA TYR A 402 8.47 17.53 7.11
C TYR A 402 8.75 17.59 8.61
N PHE A 403 8.35 18.69 9.25
CA PHE A 403 8.56 18.93 10.68
C PHE A 403 7.49 18.27 11.52
#